data_AF-A0A8J3AJB1-F1
#
_entry.id   AF-A0A8J3AJB1-F1
#
_cell.length_a   1.000
_cell.length_b   1.000
_cell.length_c   1.000
_cell.angle_alpha   90.00
_cell.angle_beta   90.00
_cell.angle_gamma   90.00
#
_symmetry.space_group_name_H-M   'P 1'
#
loop_
_entity.id
_entity.type
_entity.pdbx_description
1 polymer ?
#
loop_
_entity_poly.entity_id
_entity_poly.type
_entity_poly.pdbx_seq_one_letter_code
_entity_poly.pdbx_strand_id
1 'polypeptide(L)'
;MKSTGIVRKLDELGRIVLPKELRKTMNIEGRDPLEIHVEKDSIIITQYDNLLGKSGIVRKVDDLGRVVLPKELRKTLKLQTNEPLEVFIDEKRIILKQFFPDKTCMITGVIDDKNFIFENGKLVLSKDGANILIQELHKYVGQ
;
A
#
# COMPACT_ATOMS: atom_id res chain seq x y z
N MET A 1 -3.33 -3.40 13.37
CA MET A 1 -3.64 -2.84 12.02
C MET A 1 -5.14 -2.84 11.78
N LYS A 2 -5.74 -1.66 11.60
CA LYS A 2 -7.16 -1.47 11.29
C LYS A 2 -7.30 -0.96 9.87
N SER A 3 -8.05 -1.66 9.02
CA SER A 3 -8.42 -1.11 7.71
C SER A 3 -9.39 0.05 7.91
N THR A 4 -9.16 1.13 7.17
CA THR A 4 -10.08 2.27 7.14
C THR A 4 -11.17 2.10 6.09
N GLY A 5 -11.02 1.12 5.18
CA GLY A 5 -11.82 1.02 3.96
C GLY A 5 -11.60 2.16 2.96
N ILE A 6 -10.66 3.07 3.24
CA ILE A 6 -10.40 4.22 2.39
C ILE A 6 -9.38 3.84 1.33
N VAL A 7 -9.77 4.02 0.07
CA VAL A 7 -8.87 3.94 -1.08
C VAL A 7 -8.54 5.33 -1.56
N ARG A 8 -7.26 5.61 -1.77
CA ARG A 8 -6.76 6.88 -2.31
C ARG A 8 -5.79 6.62 -3.46
N LYS A 9 -5.94 7.42 -4.51
CA LYS A 9 -5.08 7.34 -5.69
C LYS A 9 -3.92 8.32 -5.56
N LEU A 10 -2.79 7.94 -6.13
CA LEU A 10 -1.68 8.86 -6.37
C LEU A 10 -2.01 9.78 -7.54
N ASP A 11 -1.72 11.07 -7.43
CA ASP A 11 -1.81 11.97 -8.57
C ASP A 11 -0.58 11.87 -9.49
N GLU A 12 -0.57 12.65 -10.57
CA GLU A 12 0.51 12.68 -11.56
C GLU A 12 1.89 13.07 -11.00
N LEU A 13 1.92 13.80 -9.89
CA LEU A 13 3.15 14.20 -9.21
C LEU A 13 3.58 13.18 -8.14
N GLY A 14 2.75 12.17 -7.85
CA GLY A 14 2.94 11.19 -6.78
C GLY A 14 2.52 11.71 -5.41
N ARG A 15 1.60 12.68 -5.35
CA ARG A 15 0.97 13.11 -4.09
C ARG A 15 -0.18 12.20 -3.72
N ILE A 16 -0.34 11.97 -2.43
CA ILE A 16 -1.52 11.33 -1.85
C ILE A 16 -2.16 12.26 -0.82
N VAL A 17 -3.49 12.33 -0.83
CA VAL A 17 -4.27 13.07 0.16
C VAL A 17 -4.46 12.20 1.40
N LEU A 18 -4.02 12.67 2.56
CA LEU A 18 -4.32 12.04 3.85
C LEU A 18 -5.75 12.45 4.28
N PRO A 19 -6.67 11.48 4.48
CA PRO A 19 -8.02 11.75 4.96
C PRO A 19 -8.04 12.60 6.24
N LYS A 20 -9.04 13.45 6.38
CA LYS A 20 -9.13 14.42 7.48
C LYS A 20 -9.25 13.72 8.83
N GLU A 21 -9.90 12.56 8.86
CA GLU A 21 -10.05 11.71 10.03
C GLU A 21 -8.69 11.24 10.53
N LEU A 22 -7.81 10.77 9.65
CA LEU A 22 -6.46 10.33 10.01
C LEU A 22 -5.63 11.47 10.58
N ARG A 23 -5.70 12.63 9.92
CA ARG A 23 -4.99 13.83 10.37
C ARG A 23 -5.44 14.25 11.77
N LYS A 24 -6.74 14.20 12.07
CA LYS A 24 -7.25 14.47 13.41
C LYS A 24 -6.78 13.44 14.43
N THR A 25 -6.87 12.15 14.11
CA THR A 25 -6.46 11.07 15.03
C THR A 25 -4.96 11.13 15.36
N MET A 26 -4.14 11.53 14.39
CA MET A 26 -2.69 11.62 14.57
C MET A 26 -2.22 13.01 14.99
N ASN A 27 -3.10 14.01 15.06
CA ASN A 27 -2.74 15.41 15.29
C ASN A 27 -1.73 15.95 14.25
N ILE A 28 -2.02 15.72 12.97
CA ILE A 28 -1.23 16.21 11.84
C ILE A 28 -1.88 17.48 11.30
N GLU A 29 -1.15 18.59 11.34
CA GLU A 29 -1.52 19.88 10.80
C GLU A 29 -0.75 20.20 9.51
N GLY A 30 -1.16 21.26 8.82
CA GLY A 30 -0.47 21.73 7.63
C GLY A 30 0.99 22.08 7.96
N ARG A 31 1.91 21.69 7.06
CA ARG A 31 3.37 21.90 7.17
C ARG A 31 4.08 21.01 8.18
N ASP A 32 3.36 20.15 8.90
CA ASP A 32 3.97 19.17 9.79
C ASP A 32 4.92 18.24 9.03
N PRO A 33 6.10 17.95 9.60
CA PRO A 33 7.02 17.00 9.03
C PRO A 33 6.51 15.58 9.26
N LEU A 34 6.39 14.82 8.18
CA LEU A 34 6.08 13.40 8.20
C LEU A 34 7.30 12.63 7.71
N GLU A 35 7.61 11.54 8.39
CA GLU A 35 8.61 10.58 7.96
C GLU A 35 7.95 9.50 7.09
N ILE A 36 8.56 9.21 5.94
CA ILE A 36 8.09 8.22 4.98
C ILE A 36 9.18 7.18 4.77
N HIS A 37 8.84 5.91 4.97
CA HIS A 37 9.72 4.79 4.68
C HIS A 37 8.93 3.62 4.08
N VAL A 38 9.64 2.64 3.55
CA VAL A 38 9.04 1.40 3.05
C VAL A 38 9.38 0.27 4.01
N GLU A 39 8.37 -0.52 4.35
CA GLU A 39 8.51 -1.76 5.11
C GLU A 39 7.91 -2.89 4.27
N LYS A 40 8.77 -3.83 3.82
CA LYS A 40 8.41 -4.88 2.86
C LYS A 40 7.81 -4.25 1.59
N ASP A 41 6.51 -4.43 1.36
CA ASP A 41 5.77 -3.92 0.20
C ASP A 41 4.79 -2.79 0.55
N SER A 42 4.95 -2.18 1.74
CA SER A 42 4.04 -1.14 2.24
C SER A 42 4.78 0.18 2.47
N ILE A 43 4.09 1.29 2.21
CA ILE A 43 4.59 2.63 2.55
C ILE A 43 4.10 2.96 3.95
N ILE A 44 5.02 3.31 4.83
CA ILE A 44 4.73 3.71 6.21
C ILE A 44 4.96 5.21 6.32
N ILE A 45 3.96 5.92 6.83
CA ILE A 45 4.02 7.35 7.12
C ILE A 45 3.77 7.57 8.62
N THR A 46 4.72 8.22 9.26
CA THR A 46 4.70 8.57 10.68
C THR A 46 4.92 10.05 10.88
N GLN A 47 4.49 10.60 12.02
CA GLN A 47 4.99 11.91 12.43
C GLN A 47 6.50 11.82 12.64
N TYR A 48 7.21 12.83 12.14
CA TYR A 48 8.65 12.89 12.28
C TYR A 48 9.03 13.28 13.72
N ASP A 49 9.92 12.50 14.32
CA ASP A 49 10.51 12.79 15.62
C ASP A 49 12.05 12.77 15.48
N ASN A 50 12.68 13.91 15.80
CA ASN A 50 14.13 14.09 15.71
C ASN A 50 14.92 13.13 16.61
N LEU A 51 14.32 12.63 17.69
CA LEU A 51 14.99 11.76 18.67
C LEU A 51 14.93 10.27 18.25
N LEU A 52 13.95 9.92 17.43
CA LEU A 52 13.67 8.55 16.98
C LEU A 52 14.05 8.31 15.51
N GLY A 53 14.67 9.30 14.86
CA GLY A 53 14.89 9.36 13.41
C GLY A 53 15.32 8.03 12.83
N LYS A 54 14.39 7.36 12.14
CA LYS A 54 14.71 6.17 11.36
C LYS A 54 15.31 6.63 10.02
N SER A 55 15.81 5.69 9.21
CA SER A 55 16.39 5.96 7.89
C SER A 55 15.38 6.47 6.83
N GLY A 56 14.22 7.01 7.25
CA GLY A 56 13.15 7.46 6.37
C GLY A 56 13.40 8.83 5.74
N ILE A 57 12.60 9.14 4.73
CA ILE A 57 12.61 10.43 4.04
C ILE A 57 11.58 11.34 4.69
N VAL A 58 12.01 12.53 5.13
CA VAL A 58 11.11 13.52 5.73
C VAL A 58 10.46 14.37 4.64
N ARG A 59 9.14 14.48 4.67
CA ARG A 59 8.34 15.34 3.81
C ARG A 59 7.28 16.07 4.61
N LYS A 60 7.14 17.36 4.36
CA LYS A 60 6.09 18.16 4.97
C LYS A 60 4.76 17.89 4.27
N VAL A 61 3.71 17.76 5.05
CA VAL A 61 2.34 17.77 4.52
C VAL A 61 1.97 19.20 4.11
N ASP A 62 1.17 19.37 3.08
CA ASP A 62 0.64 20.69 2.73
C ASP A 62 -0.60 21.07 3.55
N ASP A 63 -1.08 22.30 3.36
CA ASP A 63 -2.22 22.84 4.11
C ASP A 63 -3.54 22.07 3.83
N LEU A 64 -3.60 21.28 2.75
CA LEU A 64 -4.75 20.44 2.40
C LEU A 64 -4.62 19.00 2.92
N GLY A 65 -3.48 18.62 3.48
CA GLY A 65 -3.22 17.25 3.92
C GLY A 65 -2.59 16.35 2.87
N ARG A 66 -2.03 16.89 1.78
CA ARG A 66 -1.32 16.12 0.75
C ARG A 66 0.14 15.92 1.13
N VAL A 67 0.66 14.73 0.85
CA VAL A 67 2.08 14.41 0.99
C VAL A 67 2.62 13.85 -0.32
N VAL A 68 3.81 14.30 -0.73
CA VAL A 68 4.50 13.81 -1.93
C VAL A 68 5.24 12.52 -1.58
N LEU A 69 4.97 11.44 -2.31
CA LEU A 69 5.77 10.22 -2.24
C LEU A 69 7.07 10.37 -3.08
N PRO A 70 8.24 10.16 -2.46
CA PRO A 70 9.52 10.18 -3.18
C PRO A 70 9.53 9.22 -4.38
N LYS A 71 10.23 9.62 -5.44
CA LYS A 71 10.27 8.87 -6.70
C LYS A 71 10.94 7.52 -6.53
N GLU A 72 11.92 7.43 -5.64
CA GLU A 72 12.65 6.23 -5.27
C GLU A 72 11.69 5.16 -4.73
N LEU A 73 10.85 5.53 -3.75
CA LEU A 73 9.87 4.60 -3.17
C LEU A 73 8.84 4.13 -4.20
N ARG A 74 8.36 5.04 -5.05
CA ARG A 74 7.43 4.69 -6.14
C ARG A 74 8.03 3.69 -7.12
N LYS A 75 9.31 3.84 -7.47
CA LYS A 75 10.04 2.89 -8.34
C LYS A 75 10.20 1.54 -7.66
N THR A 76 10.63 1.50 -6.40
CA THR A 76 10.80 0.26 -5.63
C THR A 76 9.51 -0.54 -5.57
N LEU A 77 8.39 0.13 -5.30
CA LEU A 77 7.08 -0.50 -5.20
C LEU A 77 6.36 -0.66 -6.56
N LYS A 78 6.98 -0.25 -7.67
CA LYS A 78 6.41 -0.28 -9.04
C LYS A 78 5.05 0.43 -9.15
N LEU A 79 4.83 1.49 -8.37
CA LEU A 79 3.58 2.24 -8.34
C LEU A 79 3.39 3.06 -9.63
N GLN A 80 2.23 2.90 -10.26
CA GLN A 80 1.83 3.69 -11.42
C GLN A 80 1.15 5.00 -10.99
N THR A 81 1.03 5.93 -11.94
CA THR A 81 0.19 7.12 -11.75
C THR A 81 -1.28 6.70 -11.64
N ASN A 82 -2.05 7.33 -10.76
CA ASN A 82 -3.45 6.97 -10.45
C ASN A 82 -3.66 5.57 -9.84
N GLU A 83 -2.57 4.89 -9.44
CA GLU A 83 -2.64 3.61 -8.74
C GLU A 83 -3.44 3.77 -7.43
N PRO A 84 -4.46 2.92 -7.18
CA PRO A 84 -5.23 2.95 -5.95
C PRO A 84 -4.41 2.33 -4.80
N LEU A 85 -4.32 3.06 -3.69
CA LEU A 85 -3.71 2.62 -2.45
C LEU A 85 -4.78 2.53 -1.37
N GLU A 86 -4.86 1.40 -0.67
CA GLU A 86 -5.67 1.24 0.53
C GLU A 86 -4.92 1.79 1.74
N VAL A 87 -5.66 2.53 2.56
CA VAL A 87 -5.12 3.19 3.74
C VAL A 87 -5.47 2.39 4.99
N PHE A 88 -4.44 2.04 5.76
CA PHE A 88 -4.56 1.39 7.06
C PHE A 88 -3.98 2.29 8.14
N ILE A 89 -4.47 2.11 9.36
CA ILE A 89 -3.92 2.75 10.55
C ILE A 89 -3.41 1.67 11.48
N ASP A 90 -2.24 1.88 12.03
CA ASP A 90 -1.73 1.09 13.15
C ASP A 90 -1.13 2.03 14.20
N GLU A 91 -1.81 2.17 15.33
CA GLU A 91 -1.47 3.12 16.39
C GLU A 91 -1.32 4.56 15.85
N LYS A 92 -0.09 5.04 15.68
CA LYS A 92 0.26 6.34 15.10
C LYS A 92 1.00 6.22 13.77
N ARG A 93 0.69 5.18 13.00
CA ARG A 93 1.29 4.92 11.68
C ARG A 93 0.19 4.85 10.63
N ILE A 94 0.36 5.59 9.55
CA ILE A 94 -0.44 5.43 8.34
C ILE A 94 0.31 4.44 7.46
N ILE A 95 -0.37 3.39 7.04
CA ILE A 95 0.20 2.34 6.19
C ILE A 95 -0.57 2.36 4.87
N LEU A 96 0.13 2.57 3.78
CA LEU A 96 -0.43 2.53 2.43
C LEU A 96 -0.02 1.23 1.76
N LYS A 97 -0.99 0.48 1.24
CA LYS A 97 -0.78 -0.73 0.45
C LYS A 97 -1.44 -0.60 -0.90
N GLN A 98 -0.93 -1.28 -1.92
CA GLN A 98 -1.61 -1.37 -3.20
C GLN A 98 -2.99 -2.02 -3.01
N PHE A 99 -4.02 -1.39 -3.55
CA PHE A 99 -5.40 -1.86 -3.45
C PHE A 99 -5.73 -2.72 -4.66
N PHE A 100 -6.19 -3.95 -4.41
CA PHE A 100 -6.61 -4.90 -5.43
C PHE A 100 -8.11 -5.18 -5.27
N PRO A 101 -8.99 -4.56 -6.08
CA PRO A 101 -10.44 -4.70 -5.94
C PRO A 101 -10.93 -6.11 -6.28
N ASP A 102 -10.33 -6.72 -7.30
CA ASP A 102 -10.74 -8.03 -7.79
C ASP A 102 -9.89 -9.11 -7.11
N LYS A 103 -10.24 -9.45 -5.88
CA LYS A 103 -9.69 -10.65 -5.21
C LYS A 103 -10.26 -11.95 -5.77
N THR A 104 -10.71 -11.95 -7.02
CA THR A 104 -11.24 -13.12 -7.71
C THR A 104 -10.10 -14.06 -8.05
N CYS A 105 -10.21 -15.32 -7.64
CA CYS A 105 -9.26 -16.34 -8.05
C CYS A 105 -9.31 -16.51 -9.58
N MET A 106 -8.17 -16.38 -10.25
CA MET A 106 -8.07 -16.48 -11.72
C MET A 106 -8.33 -17.89 -12.25
N ILE A 107 -8.23 -18.91 -11.40
CA ILE A 107 -8.43 -20.31 -11.80
C ILE A 107 -9.84 -20.79 -11.44
N THR A 108 -10.26 -20.57 -10.19
CA THR A 108 -11.54 -21.10 -9.70
C THR A 108 -12.69 -20.09 -9.80
N GLY A 109 -12.41 -18.82 -10.08
CA GLY A 109 -13.42 -17.75 -10.12
C GLY A 109 -13.99 -17.33 -8.76
N VAL A 110 -13.52 -17.94 -7.66
CA VAL A 110 -14.01 -17.64 -6.31
C VAL A 110 -13.51 -16.28 -5.86
N ILE A 111 -14.42 -15.42 -5.39
CA ILE A 111 -14.10 -14.14 -4.77
C ILE A 111 -14.03 -14.35 -3.26
N ASP A 112 -12.84 -14.20 -2.68
CA ASP A 112 -12.64 -14.28 -1.22
C ASP A 112 -11.55 -13.30 -0.80
N ASP A 113 -11.75 -12.62 0.33
CA ASP A 113 -10.78 -11.70 0.93
C ASP A 113 -9.47 -12.37 1.34
N LYS A 114 -9.50 -13.70 1.52
CA LYS A 114 -8.37 -14.57 1.88
C LYS A 114 -7.60 -15.09 0.68
N ASN A 115 -8.04 -14.79 -0.55
CA ASN A 115 -7.31 -15.21 -1.74
C ASN A 115 -5.90 -14.60 -1.73
N PHE A 116 -4.93 -15.41 -2.13
CA PHE A 116 -3.53 -15.05 -2.20
C PHE A 116 -3.30 -14.14 -3.40
N ILE A 117 -2.60 -13.04 -3.19
CA ILE A 117 -2.24 -12.08 -4.22
C ILE A 117 -0.73 -12.16 -4.42
N PHE A 118 -0.30 -12.40 -5.66
CA PHE A 118 1.09 -12.51 -6.07
C PHE A 118 1.44 -11.43 -7.09
N GLU A 119 2.73 -11.05 -7.14
CA GLU A 119 3.29 -10.10 -8.12
C GLU A 119 2.44 -8.82 -8.29
N ASN A 120 2.11 -8.15 -7.17
CA ASN A 120 1.31 -6.92 -7.15
C ASN A 120 -0.02 -7.06 -7.92
N GLY A 121 -0.82 -8.08 -7.61
CA GLY A 121 -2.17 -8.23 -8.19
C GLY A 121 -2.22 -8.93 -9.53
N LYS A 122 -1.08 -9.24 -10.15
CA LYS A 122 -1.04 -9.94 -11.45
C LYS A 122 -1.55 -11.37 -11.39
N LEU A 123 -1.50 -12.00 -10.23
CA LEU A 123 -1.98 -13.35 -10.03
C LEU A 123 -2.73 -13.40 -8.70
N VAL A 124 -4.01 -13.74 -8.76
CA VAL A 124 -4.86 -13.91 -7.58
C VAL A 124 -5.35 -15.34 -7.55
N LEU A 125 -5.09 -16.06 -6.46
CA LEU A 125 -5.42 -17.48 -6.33
C LEU A 125 -6.09 -17.78 -5.00
N SER A 126 -7.16 -18.58 -5.06
CA SER A 126 -7.66 -19.30 -3.90
C SER A 126 -6.69 -20.42 -3.53
N LYS A 127 -6.84 -20.98 -2.34
CA LYS A 127 -6.05 -22.15 -1.91
C LYS A 127 -6.19 -23.31 -2.90
N ASP A 128 -7.40 -23.57 -3.38
CA ASP A 128 -7.66 -24.64 -4.34
C ASP A 128 -7.10 -24.31 -5.72
N GLY A 129 -7.26 -23.08 -6.19
CA GLY A 129 -6.66 -22.60 -7.43
C GLY A 129 -5.14 -22.72 -7.43
N ALA A 130 -4.47 -22.39 -6.32
CA ALA A 130 -3.03 -22.56 -6.18
C ALA A 130 -2.58 -24.03 -6.29
N ASN A 131 -3.33 -24.96 -5.68
CA ASN A 131 -3.02 -26.39 -5.80
C ASN A 131 -3.16 -26.90 -7.24
N ILE A 132 -4.21 -26.47 -7.95
CA ILE A 132 -4.41 -26.81 -9.37
C ILE A 132 -3.24 -26.29 -10.21
N LEU A 133 -2.88 -25.01 -10.02
CA LEU A 133 -1.77 -24.39 -10.76
C LEU A 133 -0.45 -25.12 -10.54
N ILE A 134 -0.13 -25.48 -9.30
CA ILE A 134 1.11 -26.20 -8.97
C ILE A 134 1.15 -27.56 -9.69
N GLN A 135 0.06 -28.32 -9.65
CA GLN A 135 -0.03 -29.61 -10.35
C GLN A 135 0.16 -29.48 -11.86
N GLU A 136 -0.37 -28.41 -12.46
CA GLU A 136 -0.25 -28.16 -13.89
C GLU A 136 1.17 -27.69 -14.25
N LEU A 137 1.74 -26.76 -13.49
CA LEU A 137 3.12 -26.28 -13.70
C LEU A 137 4.16 -27.40 -13.58
N HIS A 138 3.96 -28.36 -12.67
CA HIS A 138 4.85 -29.53 -12.58
C HIS A 138 4.95 -30.32 -13.89
N LYS A 139 3.91 -30.30 -14.73
CA LYS A 139 3.94 -30.99 -16.04
C LYS A 139 4.77 -30.26 -17.10
N TYR A 140 4.92 -28.95 -16.97
CA TYR A 140 5.60 -28.10 -17.96
C TYR A 140 7.00 -27.67 -17.55
N VAL A 141 7.21 -27.41 -16.26
CA VAL A 141 8.48 -26.87 -15.72
C VAL A 141 9.30 -27.95 -15.02
N GLY A 142 8.69 -29.10 -14.69
CA GLY A 142 9.36 -30.23 -14.05
C GLY A 142 10.15 -31.15 -14.99
N GLN A 143 10.66 -30.64 -16.12
CA GLN A 143 11.63 -31.35 -17.00
C GLN A 143 13.02 -30.75 -16.83
#